data_AF-A0A1V6M3G6-F1
#
_entry.id   AF-A0A1V6M3G6-F1
#
_cell.length_a   1.000
_cell.length_b   1.000
_cell.length_c   1.000
_cell.angle_alpha   90.00
_cell.angle_beta   90.00
_cell.angle_gamma   90.00
#
_symmetry.space_group_name_H-M   'P 1'
#
loop_
_entity.id
_entity.type
_entity.pdbx_description
1 polymer ?
#
loop_
_entity_poly.entity_id
_entity_poly.type
_entity_poly.pdbx_seq_one_letter_code
_entity_poly.pdbx_strand_id
1 'polypeptide(L)'
;MKVCHFCGNKNLRKAQVQYTYRYNDNFLIVNDVPCEQCEFCGEQYFKGSVLKQIEKEFFSIYSHGKKVKKELIVPVEQFSEIHSSNN
;
A
#
# COMPACT_ATOMS: atom_id res chain seq x y z
N MET A 1 4.91 19.27 19.02
CA MET A 1 3.82 18.26 18.99
C MET A 1 3.58 17.89 17.54
N LYS A 2 3.57 16.61 17.19
CA LYS A 2 3.37 16.20 15.81
C LYS A 2 1.88 16.33 15.44
N VAL A 3 1.60 16.86 14.26
CA VAL A 3 0.24 17.04 13.74
C VAL A 3 0.12 16.31 12.40
N CYS A 4 -1.08 15.85 12.07
CA CYS A 4 -1.38 15.36 10.75
C CYS A 4 -1.26 16.52 9.76
N HIS A 5 -0.40 16.41 8.75
CA HIS A 5 -0.21 17.42 7.71
C HIS A 5 -1.40 17.49 6.75
N PHE A 6 -2.26 16.46 6.74
CA PHE A 6 -3.45 16.42 5.89
C PHE A 6 -4.67 17.09 6.55
N CYS A 7 -5.00 16.73 7.80
CA CYS A 7 -6.23 17.21 8.47
C CYS A 7 -5.99 18.09 9.71
N GLY A 8 -4.75 18.32 10.13
CA GLY A 8 -4.40 19.13 11.30
C GLY A 8 -4.66 18.47 12.66
N ASN A 9 -5.29 17.29 12.70
CA ASN A 9 -5.52 16.56 13.96
C ASN A 9 -4.19 16.09 14.58
N LYS A 10 -4.17 15.95 15.91
CA LYS A 10 -2.98 15.62 16.70
C LYS A 10 -2.88 14.14 17.07
N ASN A 11 -3.92 13.37 16.79
CA ASN A 11 -4.03 11.95 17.11
C ASN A 11 -3.30 11.12 16.06
N LEU A 12 -1.97 11.05 16.18
CA LEU A 12 -1.09 10.17 15.42
C LEU A 12 -0.67 9.00 16.33
N ARG A 13 -0.80 7.77 15.82
CA ARG A 13 -0.33 6.55 16.51
C ARG A 13 0.67 5.80 15.65
N LYS A 14 1.54 4.99 16.28
CA LYS A 14 2.30 3.97 15.56
C LYS A 14 1.36 2.84 15.15
N ALA A 15 1.52 2.34 13.93
CA ALA A 15 0.73 1.24 13.39
C ALA A 15 1.58 0.33 12.50
N GLN A 16 1.08 -0.88 12.28
CA GLN A 16 1.55 -1.81 11.26
C GLN A 16 0.39 -2.03 10.29
N VAL A 17 0.63 -1.77 9.01
CA VAL A 17 -0.42 -1.75 7.99
C VAL A 17 -0.02 -2.59 6.79
N GLN A 18 -1.01 -3.02 6.00
CA GLN A 18 -0.76 -3.54 4.67
C GLN A 18 -0.51 -2.39 3.71
N TYR A 19 0.59 -2.46 2.96
CA TYR A 19 0.98 -1.47 1.96
C TYR A 19 1.00 -2.13 0.58
N THR A 20 0.34 -1.49 -0.39
CA THR A 20 0.37 -1.92 -1.80
C THR A 20 1.32 -1.01 -2.57
N TYR A 21 2.44 -1.58 -3.01
CA TYR A 21 3.36 -0.92 -3.92
C TYR A 21 2.98 -1.26 -5.36
N ARG A 22 2.78 -0.24 -6.19
CA ARG A 22 2.47 -0.38 -7.62
C ARG A 22 3.53 0.32 -8.45
N TYR A 23 4.05 -0.38 -9.45
CA TYR A 23 4.94 0.19 -10.46
C TYR A 23 4.61 -0.45 -11.82
N ASN A 24 4.20 0.38 -12.78
CA ASN A 24 3.51 -0.04 -14.01
C ASN A 24 2.27 -0.90 -13.66
N ASP A 25 2.10 -2.05 -14.31
CA ASP A 25 0.98 -2.98 -14.11
C ASP A 25 1.25 -4.05 -13.03
N ASN A 26 2.39 -3.96 -12.35
CA ASN A 26 2.82 -4.92 -11.34
C ASN A 26 2.53 -4.41 -9.92
N PHE A 27 2.19 -5.35 -9.03
CA PHE A 27 1.78 -5.07 -7.66
C PHE A 27 2.58 -5.91 -6.67
N LEU A 28 3.03 -5.28 -5.59
CA LEU A 28 3.56 -5.98 -4.42
C LEU A 28 2.74 -5.57 -3.20
N ILE A 29 2.15 -6.56 -2.52
CA ILE A 29 1.47 -6.37 -1.25
C ILE A 29 2.45 -6.73 -0.13
N VAL A 30 2.71 -5.78 0.76
CA VAL A 30 3.60 -5.95 1.92
C VAL A 30 2.79 -5.80 3.19
N ASN A 31 2.77 -6.84 4.02
CA ASN A 31 2.11 -6.80 5.33
C ASN A 31 3.02 -6.21 6.39
N ASP A 32 2.41 -5.78 7.50
CA ASP A 32 3.08 -5.35 8.72
C ASP A 32 4.05 -4.17 8.56
N VAL A 33 3.81 -3.31 7.57
CA VAL A 33 4.66 -2.16 7.27
C VAL A 33 4.51 -1.11 8.37
N PRO A 34 5.60 -0.72 9.06
CA PRO A 34 5.52 0.23 10.15
C PRO A 34 5.31 1.65 9.64
N CYS A 35 4.32 2.34 10.20
CA CYS A 35 4.03 3.74 9.92
C CYS A 35 3.53 4.48 11.16
N GLU A 36 3.37 5.79 11.04
CA GLU A 36 2.47 6.54 11.90
C GLU A 36 1.17 6.82 11.16
N GLN A 37 0.03 6.56 11.79
CA GLN A 37 -1.29 6.76 11.20
C GLN A 37 -2.08 7.79 11.99
N CYS A 38 -2.75 8.70 11.28
CA CYS A 38 -3.74 9.58 11.87
C CYS A 38 -5.02 8.80 12.18
N GLU A 39 -5.40 8.71 13.45
CA GLU A 39 -6.61 7.98 13.87
C GLU A 39 -7.91 8.67 13.45
N PHE A 40 -7.84 9.95 13.05
CA PHE A 40 -9.01 10.72 12.63
C PHE A 40 -9.31 10.60 11.14
N CYS A 41 -8.29 10.78 10.28
CA CYS A 41 -8.48 10.80 8.81
C CYS A 41 -7.87 9.59 8.08
N GLY A 42 -7.13 8.74 8.79
CA GLY A 42 -6.51 7.54 8.23
C GLY A 42 -5.16 7.75 7.54
N GLU A 43 -4.70 8.99 7.37
CA GLU A 43 -3.43 9.33 6.71
C GLU A 43 -2.23 8.58 7.31
N GLN A 44 -1.37 8.01 6.46
CA GLN A 44 -0.25 7.15 6.86
C GLN A 44 1.10 7.77 6.46
N TYR A 45 1.99 7.89 7.44
CA TYR A 45 3.34 8.46 7.28
C TYR A 45 4.38 7.35 7.39
N PHE A 46 5.05 7.06 6.27
CA PHE A 46 6.10 6.06 6.19
C PHE A 46 7.49 6.71 6.23
N LYS A 47 8.46 6.03 6.87
CA LYS A 47 9.86 6.43 6.75
C LYS A 47 10.35 6.13 5.33
N GLY A 48 11.11 7.06 4.74
CA GLY A 48 11.68 6.84 3.40
C GLY A 48 12.56 5.59 3.31
N SER A 49 13.23 5.19 4.38
CA SER A 49 14.00 3.94 4.43
C SER A 49 13.13 2.69 4.33
N VAL A 50 11.91 2.71 4.87
CA VAL A 50 10.94 1.60 4.77
C VAL A 50 10.46 1.48 3.33
N LEU A 51 10.09 2.60 2.70
CA LEU A 51 9.65 2.60 1.30
C LEU A 51 10.76 2.13 0.34
N LYS A 52 12.00 2.57 0.55
CA LYS A 52 13.16 2.09 -0.23
C LYS A 52 13.42 0.59 -0.10
N GLN A 53 13.10 -0.01 1.05
CA GLN A 53 13.21 -1.46 1.21
C GLN A 53 12.12 -2.20 0.42
N ILE A 54 10.89 -1.69 0.46
CA ILE A 54 9.77 -2.23 -0.33
C ILE A 54 10.07 -2.15 -1.82
N GLU A 55 10.59 -1.02 -2.30
CA GLU A 55 10.99 -0.83 -3.70
C GLU A 55 12.09 -1.82 -4.13
N LYS A 56 13.13 -1.99 -3.32
CA LYS A 56 14.19 -2.98 -3.60
C LYS A 56 13.65 -4.41 -3.66
N GLU A 57 12.72 -4.75 -2.77
CA GLU A 57 12.08 -6.06 -2.76
C GLU A 57 11.25 -6.26 -4.04
N PHE A 58 10.48 -5.26 -4.45
CA PHE A 58 9.70 -5.27 -5.68
C PHE A 58 10.59 -5.57 -6.90
N PHE A 59 11.69 -4.84 -7.09
CA PHE A 59 12.60 -5.09 -8.23
C PHE A 59 13.33 -6.43 -8.11
N SER A 60 13.60 -6.91 -6.90
CA SER A 60 14.18 -8.25 -6.73
C SER A 60 13.23 -9.35 -7.20
N ILE A 61 11.93 -9.20 -6.98
CA ILE A 61 10.90 -10.13 -7.43
C ILE A 61 10.74 -10.04 -8.96
N TYR A 62 10.46 -8.84 -9.47
CA TYR A 62 10.05 -8.65 -10.86
C TYR A 62 11.20 -8.58 -11.88
N SER A 63 12.39 -8.12 -11.48
CA SER A 63 13.55 -7.99 -12.39
C SER A 63 14.58 -9.10 -12.22
N HIS A 64 14.70 -9.67 -11.01
CA HIS A 64 15.72 -10.67 -10.70
C HIS A 64 15.15 -12.07 -10.40
N GLY A 65 13.83 -12.26 -10.50
CA GLY A 65 13.18 -13.58 -10.38
C GLY A 65 13.26 -14.16 -8.97
N LYS A 66 13.33 -13.33 -7.93
CA LYS A 66 13.28 -13.80 -6.53
C LYS A 66 11.97 -14.57 -6.30
N LYS A 67 12.08 -15.80 -5.78
CA LYS A 67 10.90 -16.60 -5.38
C LYS A 67 10.14 -15.91 -4.25
N VAL A 68 8.83 -15.75 -4.44
CA VAL A 68 7.92 -15.20 -3.44
C VAL A 68 7.34 -16.30 -2.55
N LYS A 69 6.89 -15.91 -1.35
CA LYS A 69 6.31 -16.84 -0.38
C LYS A 69 4.84 -17.16 -0.67
N LYS A 70 4.13 -16.20 -1.27
CA LYS A 70 2.70 -16.26 -1.56
C LYS A 70 2.38 -15.34 -2.73
N GLU A 71 1.50 -15.81 -3.60
CA GLU A 71 0.91 -15.02 -4.68
C GLU A 71 -0.61 -14.97 -4.49
N LEU A 72 -1.23 -13.91 -4.99
CA LEU A 72 -2.68 -13.75 -5.02
C LEU A 72 -3.10 -13.57 -6.47
N ILE A 73 -4.14 -14.30 -6.88
CA ILE A 73 -4.84 -14.06 -8.15
C ILE A 73 -6.00 -13.12 -7.81
N VAL A 74 -6.02 -11.95 -8.43
CA VAL A 74 -7.01 -10.90 -8.13
C VAL A 74 -7.76 -10.56 -9.42
N PRO A 75 -9.10 -10.72 -9.48
CA PRO A 75 -9.88 -10.28 -10.63
C PRO A 75 -9.88 -8.76 -10.74
N VAL A 76 -9.87 -8.25 -11.96
CA VAL A 76 -9.92 -6.81 -12.27
C VAL A 76 -11.06 -6.58 -13.24
N GLU A 77 -11.97 -5.71 -12.86
CA GLU A 77 -13.19 -5.40 -13.62
C GLU A 77 -13.25 -3.91 -13.93
N GLN A 78 -13.89 -3.54 -15.05
CA GLN A 78 -14.15 -2.14 -15.36
C GLN A 78 -15.47 -1.69 -14.73
N PHE A 79 -15.43 -0.57 -14.00
CA PHE A 79 -16.63 -0.04 -13.33
C PHE A 79 -17.80 0.20 -14.30
N SER A 80 -17.53 0.70 -15.51
CA SER A 80 -18.52 0.93 -16.56
C SER A 80 -19.24 -0.34 -17.03
N GLU A 81 -18.57 -1.49 -16.96
CA GLU A 81 -19.08 -2.77 -17.47
C GLU A 81 -19.94 -3.50 -16.40
N ILE A 82 -19.72 -3.21 -15.11
CA ILE A 82 -20.45 -3.83 -13.99
C ILE A 82 -21.91 -3.34 -13.90
N HIS A 83 -22.25 -2.17 -14.44
CA HIS A 83 -23.59 -1.57 -14.35
C HIS A 83 -24.54 -1.90 -15.52
N SER A 84 -24.08 -2.63 -16.54
CA SER A 84 -24.86 -2.86 -17.77
C SER A 84 -25.89 -4.01 -17.68
N SER A 85 -26.10 -4.60 -16.50
CA SER A 85 -26.93 -5.80 -16.30
C SER A 85 -28.23 -5.55 -15.52
N ASN A 86 -28.81 -4.36 -15.62
CA ASN A 86 -30.17 -4.09 -15.17
C ASN A 86 -30.97 -3.48 -16.33
N ASN A 87 -31.49 -4.33 -17.21
CA ASN A 87 -32.52 -3.98 -18.18
C ASN A 87 -33.60 -5.06 -18.17
#